data_AF-A0AAV4ZT33-F1
#
_entry.id   AF-A0AAV4ZT33-F1
#
_cell.length_a   1.000
_cell.length_b   1.000
_cell.length_c   1.000
_cell.angle_alpha   90.00
_cell.angle_beta   90.00
_cell.angle_gamma   90.00
#
_symmetry.space_group_name_H-M   'P 1'
#
loop_
_entity.id
_entity.type
_entity.pdbx_description
1 polymer ?
#
loop_
_entity_poly.entity_id
_entity_poly.type
_entity_poly.pdbx_seq_one_letter_code
_entity_poly.pdbx_strand_id
1 'polypeptide(L)'
;MSAYTDISPAAVLAAYGCARGSYQRAVLNGSEAWSGSTLTGRAARYGSKYRTSREELLARLEAHPDLAVEERLARRRTVAIVTREEAAAAGGAYAHIEAEAERQRIEQERADDEAQRLAFLQRVEEYRVDMAALAEI
;
A
#
# COMPACT_ATOMS: atom_id res chain seq x y z
N MET A 1 3.67 -1.36 0.75
CA MET A 1 2.83 -0.74 1.81
C MET A 1 3.42 0.59 2.18
N SER A 2 2.61 1.64 2.28
CA SER A 2 3.11 2.95 2.72
C SER A 2 3.37 2.92 4.23
N ALA A 3 4.20 3.82 4.74
CA ALA A 3 4.60 3.79 6.15
C ALA A 3 3.46 4.16 7.12
N TYR A 4 2.44 4.88 6.64
CA TYR A 4 1.42 5.50 7.49
C TYR A 4 -0.02 5.31 7.01
N THR A 5 -0.23 5.03 5.73
CA THR A 5 -1.56 4.95 5.12
C THR A 5 -1.66 3.74 4.20
N ASP A 6 -2.62 2.87 4.44
CA ASP A 6 -2.94 1.77 3.54
C ASP A 6 -4.26 2.10 2.83
N ILE A 7 -4.25 2.15 1.50
CA ILE A 7 -5.43 2.48 0.68
C ILE A 7 -5.68 1.32 -0.29
N SER A 8 -6.89 0.76 -0.31
CA SER A 8 -7.25 -0.23 -1.34
C SER A 8 -7.28 0.45 -2.72
N PRO A 9 -6.95 -0.28 -3.81
CA PRO A 9 -7.00 0.28 -5.16
C PRO A 9 -8.36 0.93 -5.50
N ALA A 10 -9.47 0.33 -5.07
CA ALA A 10 -10.81 0.84 -5.30
C ALA A 10 -11.10 2.17 -4.57
N ALA A 11 -10.47 2.40 -3.41
CA ALA A 11 -10.68 3.60 -2.60
C ALA A 11 -9.81 4.79 -3.02
N VAL A 12 -8.78 4.61 -3.85
CA VAL A 12 -7.78 5.64 -4.18
C VAL A 12 -8.43 6.93 -4.70
N LEU A 13 -9.29 6.83 -5.71
CA LEU A 13 -9.86 8.02 -6.35
C LEU A 13 -10.69 8.86 -5.36
N ALA A 14 -11.55 8.20 -4.59
CA ALA A 14 -12.39 8.84 -3.59
C ALA A 14 -11.54 9.46 -2.46
N ALA A 15 -10.55 8.72 -1.95
CA ALA A 15 -9.66 9.20 -0.90
C ALA A 15 -8.89 10.46 -1.33
N TYR A 16 -8.33 10.46 -2.55
CA TYR A 16 -7.63 11.64 -3.09
C TYR A 16 -8.58 12.80 -3.42
N GLY A 17 -9.85 12.52 -3.72
CA GLY A 17 -10.91 13.52 -3.85
C GLY A 17 -11.17 14.30 -2.55
N CYS A 18 -10.94 13.68 -1.38
CA CYS A 18 -11.06 14.34 -0.07
C CYS A 18 -9.88 15.28 0.27
N ALA A 19 -8.76 15.20 -0.47
CA ALA A 19 -7.57 16.01 -0.21
C ALA A 19 -7.63 17.39 -0.87
N ARG A 20 -7.43 18.45 -0.07
CA ARG A 20 -7.47 19.85 -0.48
C ARG A 20 -6.10 20.46 -0.81
N GLY A 21 -5.02 19.72 -0.65
CA GLY A 21 -3.67 20.24 -0.89
C GLY A 21 -2.58 19.17 -0.94
N SER A 22 -1.38 19.59 -1.35
CA SER A 22 -0.22 18.71 -1.52
C SER A 22 0.15 17.97 -0.24
N TYR A 23 0.09 18.64 0.92
CA TYR A 23 0.37 18.00 2.21
C TYR A 23 -0.59 16.85 2.52
N GLN A 24 -1.89 17.04 2.29
CA GLN A 24 -2.89 15.98 2.53
C GLN A 24 -2.70 14.81 1.56
N ARG A 25 -2.31 15.07 0.31
CA ARG A 25 -1.94 14.02 -0.65
C ARG A 25 -0.67 13.26 -0.21
N ALA A 26 0.29 13.98 0.38
CA ALA A 26 1.49 13.38 0.98
C ALA A 26 1.18 12.52 2.22
N VAL A 27 0.11 12.85 2.96
CA VAL A 27 -0.39 11.97 4.02
C VAL A 27 -1.06 10.73 3.43
N LEU A 28 -1.90 10.88 2.41
CA LEU A 28 -2.59 9.75 1.76
C LEU A 28 -1.63 8.78 1.06
N ASN A 29 -0.59 9.27 0.39
CA ASN A 29 0.43 8.42 -0.21
C ASN A 29 1.40 7.79 0.82
N GLY A 30 1.30 8.21 2.09
CA GLY A 30 2.11 7.70 3.19
C GLY A 30 3.53 8.23 3.30
N SER A 31 3.86 9.31 2.60
CA SER A 31 5.15 10.00 2.76
C SER A 31 5.18 10.87 4.02
N GLU A 32 4.03 11.32 4.50
CA GLU A 32 3.87 12.12 5.72
C GLU A 32 3.09 11.35 6.79
N ALA A 33 3.50 11.50 8.05
CA ALA A 33 2.87 10.80 9.18
C ALA A 33 1.56 11.47 9.63
N TRP A 34 0.55 10.65 9.97
CA TRP A 34 -0.69 11.11 10.60
C TRP A 34 -0.48 11.76 11.98
N SER A 35 0.59 11.40 12.69
CA SER A 35 1.00 12.03 13.94
C SER A 35 1.68 13.40 13.72
N GLY A 36 2.19 13.66 12.52
CA GLY A 36 3.06 14.80 12.22
C GLY A 36 4.52 14.60 12.63
N SER A 37 4.96 13.37 12.98
CA SER A 37 6.36 13.10 13.35
C SER A 37 7.37 13.35 12.23
N THR A 38 6.91 13.46 10.99
CA THR A 38 7.71 13.80 9.80
C THR A 38 7.95 15.31 9.66
N LEU A 39 7.22 16.15 10.40
CA LEU A 39 7.38 17.61 10.34
C LEU A 39 8.67 18.04 11.04
N THR A 40 9.65 18.51 10.26
CA THR A 40 10.95 18.95 10.77
C THR A 40 11.24 20.41 10.41
N GLY A 41 12.25 21.02 11.06
CA GLY A 41 12.73 22.36 10.75
C GLY A 41 11.64 23.44 10.81
N ARG A 42 11.49 24.19 9.70
CA ARG A 42 10.47 25.26 9.61
C ARG A 42 9.04 24.72 9.66
N ALA A 43 8.79 23.50 9.17
CA ALA A 43 7.46 22.90 9.19
C ALA A 43 6.97 22.59 10.61
N ALA A 44 7.88 22.19 11.50
CA ALA A 44 7.58 21.92 12.91
C ALA A 44 6.98 23.14 13.63
N ARG A 45 7.39 24.36 13.25
CA ARG A 45 6.84 25.62 13.80
C ARG A 45 5.36 25.81 13.50
N TYR A 46 4.85 25.17 12.44
CA TYR A 46 3.45 25.20 12.04
C TYR A 46 2.71 23.90 12.41
N GLY A 47 3.25 23.11 13.36
CA GLY A 47 2.71 21.81 13.74
C GLY A 47 1.22 21.81 14.04
N SER A 48 0.70 22.84 14.72
CA SER A 48 -0.74 22.99 15.00
C SER A 48 -1.58 23.13 13.72
N LYS A 49 -1.10 23.89 12.72
CA LYS A 49 -1.80 24.03 11.43
C LYS A 49 -1.82 22.72 10.67
N TYR A 50 -0.70 22.00 10.66
CA TYR A 50 -0.63 20.69 10.03
C TYR A 50 -1.50 19.66 10.75
N ARG A 51 -1.58 19.71 12.10
CA ARG A 51 -2.52 18.90 12.87
C ARG A 51 -3.95 19.15 12.42
N THR A 52 -4.39 20.41 12.41
CA THR A 52 -5.73 20.78 11.90
C THR A 52 -5.95 20.25 10.49
N SER A 53 -4.97 20.41 9.59
CA SER A 53 -5.06 19.90 8.22
C SER A 53 -5.26 18.38 8.14
N ARG A 54 -4.65 17.59 9.03
CA ARG A 54 -4.83 16.13 9.09
C ARG A 54 -6.18 15.74 9.66
N GLU A 55 -6.61 16.36 10.76
CA GLU A 55 -7.91 16.06 11.37
C GLU A 55 -9.06 16.44 10.42
N GLU A 56 -8.95 17.56 9.71
CA GLU A 56 -9.93 17.93 8.68
C GLU A 56 -9.95 16.96 7.50
N LEU A 57 -8.80 16.40 7.10
CA LEU A 57 -8.74 15.37 6.07
C LEU A 57 -9.44 14.10 6.57
N LEU A 58 -9.11 13.65 7.78
CA LEU A 58 -9.70 12.45 8.36
C LEU A 58 -11.23 12.57 8.46
N ALA A 59 -11.73 13.71 8.98
CA ALA A 59 -13.16 13.97 9.07
C ALA A 59 -13.86 13.90 7.69
N ARG A 60 -13.21 14.37 6.61
CA ARG A 60 -13.77 14.25 5.25
C ARG A 60 -13.76 12.82 4.73
N LEU A 61 -12.73 12.04 5.04
CA LEU A 61 -12.65 10.63 4.66
C LEU A 61 -13.73 9.81 5.37
N GLU A 62 -13.90 10.02 6.68
CA GLU A 62 -14.92 9.36 7.50
C GLU A 62 -16.35 9.72 7.08
N ALA A 63 -16.57 10.98 6.71
CA ALA A 63 -17.87 11.47 6.22
C ALA A 63 -18.17 11.05 4.77
N HIS A 64 -17.20 10.50 4.04
CA HIS A 64 -17.42 10.10 2.66
C HIS A 64 -18.38 8.90 2.58
N PRO A 65 -19.39 8.91 1.70
CA PRO A 65 -20.41 7.87 1.64
C PRO A 65 -19.84 6.49 1.29
N ASP A 66 -18.84 6.43 0.42
CA ASP A 66 -18.32 5.16 -0.09
C ASP A 66 -17.09 4.62 0.64
N LEU A 67 -16.52 5.37 1.58
CA LEU A 67 -15.28 5.00 2.26
C LEU A 67 -15.54 4.42 3.65
N ALA A 68 -14.77 3.40 4.00
CA ALA A 68 -14.56 2.94 5.36
C ALA A 68 -13.13 3.31 5.77
N VAL A 69 -13.01 3.95 6.93
CA VAL A 69 -11.75 4.45 7.47
C VAL A 69 -11.56 3.85 8.86
N GLU A 70 -10.37 3.33 9.12
CA GLU A 70 -10.03 2.76 10.42
C GLU A 70 -8.64 3.26 10.84
N GLU A 71 -8.55 3.79 12.06
CA GLU A 71 -7.29 4.23 12.64
C GLU A 71 -6.71 3.17 13.57
N ARG A 72 -5.39 2.99 13.52
CA ARG A 72 -4.65 2.14 14.46
C ARG A 72 -3.61 2.96 15.21
N LEU A 73 -3.71 2.96 16.53
CA LEU A 73 -2.85 3.71 17.46
C LEU A 73 -1.93 2.77 18.24
N ALA A 74 -1.19 1.90 17.53
CA ALA A 74 -0.21 1.00 18.14
C ALA A 74 1.14 1.71 18.32
N ARG A 75 2.20 1.23 17.66
CA ARG A 75 3.54 1.88 17.69
C ARG A 75 3.58 3.24 16.99
N ARG A 76 2.76 3.42 15.96
CA ARG A 76 2.61 4.64 15.16
C ARG A 76 1.14 4.79 14.77
N ARG A 77 0.68 6.03 14.59
CA ARG A 77 -0.66 6.31 14.05
C ARG A 77 -0.68 5.95 12.57
N THR A 78 -1.46 4.95 12.21
CA THR A 78 -1.71 4.53 10.82
C THR A 78 -3.19 4.57 10.52
N VAL A 79 -3.52 4.72 9.23
CA VAL A 79 -4.92 4.77 8.77
C VAL A 79 -5.09 3.82 7.60
N ALA A 80 -6.08 2.93 7.69
CA ALA A 80 -6.56 2.12 6.56
C ALA A 80 -7.77 2.80 5.93
N ILE A 81 -7.78 2.89 4.60
CA ILE A 81 -8.85 3.50 3.81
C ILE A 81 -9.24 2.51 2.72
N VAL A 82 -10.45 2.00 2.80
CA VAL A 82 -11.00 1.06 1.81
C VAL A 82 -12.41 1.50 1.44
N THR A 83 -13.03 0.85 0.46
CA THR A 83 -14.46 1.05 0.22
C THR A 83 -15.30 0.41 1.33
N ARG A 84 -16.50 0.94 1.59
CA ARG A 84 -17.40 0.34 2.59
C ARG A 84 -17.76 -1.11 2.27
N GLU A 85 -17.89 -1.43 0.98
CA GLU A 85 -18.16 -2.79 0.52
C GLU A 85 -16.99 -3.73 0.87
N GLU A 86 -15.75 -3.34 0.56
CA GLU A 86 -14.55 -4.10 0.92
C GLU A 86 -14.43 -4.32 2.43
N ALA A 87 -14.65 -3.27 3.23
CA ALA A 87 -14.63 -3.38 4.68
C ALA A 87 -15.73 -4.30 5.21
N ALA A 88 -16.95 -4.20 4.68
CA ALA A 88 -18.07 -5.05 5.10
C ALA A 88 -17.81 -6.53 4.77
N ALA A 89 -17.24 -6.82 3.60
CA ALA A 89 -16.89 -8.18 3.19
C ALA A 89 -15.77 -8.78 4.06
N ALA A 90 -14.81 -7.97 4.50
CA ALA A 90 -13.67 -8.43 5.29
C ALA A 90 -13.86 -8.34 6.81
N GLY A 91 -14.91 -7.65 7.29
CA GLY A 91 -15.12 -7.39 8.71
C GLY A 91 -14.31 -6.21 9.27
N GLY A 92 -13.79 -5.33 8.42
CA GLY A 92 -13.02 -4.15 8.81
C GLY A 92 -12.07 -3.67 7.70
N ALA A 93 -11.60 -2.42 7.80
CA ALA A 93 -10.68 -1.88 6.79
C ALA A 93 -9.31 -2.54 6.89
N TYR A 94 -8.78 -2.72 8.10
CA TYR A 94 -7.51 -3.42 8.29
C TYR A 94 -7.61 -4.91 7.94
N ALA A 95 -8.73 -5.56 8.23
CA ALA A 95 -8.95 -6.96 7.85
C ALA A 95 -8.86 -7.15 6.32
N HIS A 96 -9.42 -6.21 5.54
CA HIS A 96 -9.28 -6.22 4.09
C HIS A 96 -7.82 -6.06 3.64
N ILE A 97 -7.12 -5.05 4.17
CA ILE A 97 -5.71 -4.78 3.81
C ILE A 97 -4.81 -5.98 4.14
N GLU A 98 -4.99 -6.58 5.31
CA GLU A 98 -4.20 -7.74 5.76
C GLU A 98 -4.49 -8.97 4.87
N ALA A 99 -5.75 -9.21 4.50
CA ALA A 99 -6.13 -10.28 3.58
C ALA A 99 -5.57 -10.09 2.16
N GLU A 100 -5.61 -8.87 1.62
CA GLU A 100 -4.99 -8.53 0.33
C GLU A 100 -3.47 -8.74 0.36
N ALA A 101 -2.80 -8.30 1.43
CA ALA A 101 -1.36 -8.48 1.58
C ALA A 101 -0.96 -9.96 1.68
N GLU A 102 -1.81 -10.81 2.27
CA GLU A 102 -1.60 -12.27 2.27
C GLU A 102 -1.80 -12.86 0.86
N ARG A 103 -2.88 -12.49 0.15
CA ARG A 103 -3.13 -12.93 -1.22
C ARG A 103 -1.96 -12.59 -2.15
N GLN A 104 -1.47 -11.36 -2.10
CA GLN A 104 -0.34 -10.91 -2.90
C GLN A 104 0.95 -11.67 -2.58
N ARG A 105 1.19 -12.01 -1.31
CA ARG A 105 2.36 -12.82 -0.93
C ARG A 105 2.31 -14.22 -1.52
N ILE A 106 1.15 -14.88 -1.42
CA ILE A 106 0.95 -16.23 -2.00
C ILE A 106 1.09 -16.18 -3.52
N GLU A 107 0.55 -15.15 -4.18
CA GLU A 107 0.66 -14.98 -5.62
C GLU A 107 2.12 -14.73 -6.04
N GLN A 108 2.85 -13.89 -5.30
CA GLN A 108 4.26 -13.64 -5.57
C GLN A 108 5.11 -14.90 -5.40
N GLU A 109 4.88 -15.67 -4.34
CA GLU A 109 5.59 -16.95 -4.11
C GLU A 109 5.36 -17.92 -5.28
N ARG A 110 4.12 -18.04 -5.76
CA ARG A 110 3.80 -18.87 -6.93
C ARG A 110 4.49 -18.36 -8.20
N ALA A 111 4.52 -17.05 -8.41
CA ALA A 111 5.19 -16.45 -9.55
C ALA A 111 6.71 -16.67 -9.49
N ASP A 112 7.31 -16.59 -8.31
CA ASP A 112 8.73 -16.84 -8.09
C ASP A 112 9.08 -18.31 -8.33
N ASP A 113 8.26 -19.24 -7.85
CA ASP A 113 8.42 -20.69 -8.10
C ASP A 113 8.32 -21.02 -9.60
N GLU A 114 7.35 -20.43 -10.30
CA GLU A 114 7.19 -20.59 -11.74
C GLU A 114 8.39 -20.02 -12.50
N ALA A 115 8.88 -18.83 -12.11
CA ALA A 115 10.06 -18.21 -12.70
C ALA A 115 11.31 -19.07 -12.49
N GLN A 116 11.50 -19.65 -11.30
CA GLN A 116 12.61 -20.57 -11.01
C GLN A 116 12.52 -21.83 -11.87
N ARG A 117 11.32 -22.41 -12.02
CA ARG A 117 11.11 -23.59 -12.87
C ARG A 117 11.44 -23.30 -14.33
N LEU A 118 10.99 -22.16 -14.86
CA LEU A 118 11.27 -21.75 -16.24
C LEU A 118 12.77 -21.51 -16.44
N ALA A 119 13.43 -20.83 -15.50
CA ALA A 119 14.88 -20.59 -15.55
C ALA A 119 15.67 -21.91 -15.54
N PHE A 120 15.24 -22.89 -14.75
CA PHE A 120 15.86 -24.22 -14.74
C PHE A 120 15.72 -24.91 -16.10
N LEU A 121 14.52 -24.91 -16.69
CA LEU A 121 14.29 -25.54 -18.01
C LEU A 121 15.10 -24.85 -19.12
N GLN A 122 15.19 -23.52 -19.10
CA GLN A 122 16.03 -22.77 -20.04
C GLN A 122 17.50 -23.18 -19.92
N ARG A 123 18.03 -23.28 -18.70
CA ARG A 123 19.41 -23.73 -18.47
C ARG A 123 19.67 -25.16 -18.93
N VAL A 124 18.70 -26.05 -18.75
CA VAL A 124 18.79 -27.44 -19.26
C VAL A 124 18.83 -27.45 -20.78
N GLU A 125 18.01 -26.62 -21.43
CA GLU A 125 17.99 -26.51 -22.88
C GLU A 125 19.29 -25.92 -23.44
N GLU A 126 19.82 -24.87 -22.82
CA GLU A 126 21.15 -24.31 -23.14
C GLU A 126 22.24 -25.38 -23.07
N TYR A 127 22.27 -26.14 -21.97
CA TYR A 127 23.23 -27.23 -21.80
C TYR A 127 23.08 -28.32 -22.87
N ARG A 128 21.83 -28.64 -23.26
CA ARG A 128 21.55 -29.62 -24.32
C ARG A 128 22.09 -29.15 -25.67
N VAL A 129 21.91 -27.87 -25.99
CA VAL A 129 22.43 -27.26 -27.23
C VAL A 129 23.95 -27.24 -27.23
N ASP A 130 24.59 -26.85 -26.13
CA ASP A 130 26.06 -26.84 -25.99
C ASP A 130 26.65 -28.24 -26.19
N MET A 131 26.03 -29.26 -25.57
CA MET A 131 26.48 -30.66 -25.72
C MET A 131 26.32 -31.18 -27.14
N ALA A 132 25.28 -30.78 -27.86
CA ALA A 132 25.11 -31.14 -29.27
C ALA A 132 26.20 -30.50 -30.14
N ALA A 133 26.52 -29.22 -29.92
CA ALA A 133 27.58 -28.53 -30.65
C ALA A 133 28.97 -29.15 -30.43
N LEU A 134 29.26 -29.62 -29.20
CA LEU A 134 30.50 -30.33 -28.90
C LEU A 134 30.62 -31.71 -29.58
N ALA A 135 29.50 -32.36 -29.87
CA ALA A 135 29.48 -33.68 -30.50
C ALA A 135 29.69 -33.63 -32.03
N GLU A 136 29.63 -32.45 -32.65
CA GLU A 136 29.85 -32.24 -34.08
C GLU A 136 31.32 -31.90 -34.44
N ILE A 137 32.23 -31.89 -33.46
CA ILE A 137 33.68 -31.64 -33.61
C ILE A 137 34.45 -32.97 -33.50
#